data_AF-A0A7X7S0X9-F1
#
_entry.id   AF-A0A7X7S0X9-F1
#
_cell.length_a   1.000
_cell.length_b   1.000
_cell.length_c   1.000
_cell.angle_alpha   90.00
_cell.angle_beta   90.00
_cell.angle_gamma   90.00
#
_symmetry.space_group_name_H-M   'P 1'
#
loop_
_entity.id
_entity.type
_entity.pdbx_description
1 polymer ?
#
loop_
_entity_poly.entity_id
_entity_poly.type
_entity_poly.pdbx_seq_one_letter_code
_entity_poly.pdbx_strand_id
1 'polypeptide(L)'
;MKILLQMILLAVFLCSAEEIISGRILNSDGSGIPGAQVSLDGTELKAITNANGEFSIPVTTRSVDFINKGSFHRKISILDDSRVELSLEKKSGIQIMAFNTSGQIISKKLLTREAGTHTIRLQSPGPGICIYRIIAGSDQYILKGTSLEKTYLKNMGTLSASSLSKKNAIADQEYVLEVKKEGYVDYRVEVKVPESEDLTIKPAKSAGTVTDIDGNVYQTVKIGNQVWTVENLRTTKLNNGVEIAHVTDSSKWGNSNVNRTFVATDTAPLPTNGDPYPQYCFYNNTTDPDTIKRFGALYNWWAVNTGMLAPEGWRVPDTSDWNDLMSYLYESSDGDTVLVAKALSAGTDWNEEPGSIGDNKLANNSSGFAAVPVGYRTGTPMILFIRAGYDSYWWSSTDLYPSYKRYFALYNFKDGRPSASGISGHSPDFGFPVRLIKN
;
A
#
# COMPACT_ATOMS: atom_id res chain seq x y z
N MET A 1 -1.45 -30.25 55.61
CA MET A 1 -0.44 -30.93 54.76
C MET A 1 -0.76 -30.49 53.32
N LYS A 2 -0.25 -29.37 52.76
CA LYS A 2 1.16 -28.99 52.51
C LYS A 2 1.84 -30.15 51.74
N ILE A 3 2.33 -30.06 50.49
CA ILE A 3 3.15 -29.04 49.78
C ILE A 3 3.14 -29.45 48.28
N LEU A 4 2.73 -28.59 47.33
CA LEU A 4 3.59 -27.77 46.44
C LEU A 4 4.62 -28.56 45.59
N LEU A 5 4.45 -28.62 44.27
CA LEU A 5 5.57 -28.43 43.33
C LEU A 5 5.08 -28.15 41.90
N GLN A 6 5.11 -26.86 41.54
CA GLN A 6 5.49 -26.32 40.23
C GLN A 6 5.19 -27.18 38.99
N MET A 7 4.01 -27.00 38.39
CA MET A 7 3.98 -27.02 36.92
C MET A 7 4.77 -25.80 36.47
N ILE A 8 5.97 -26.06 35.96
CA ILE A 8 6.76 -25.09 35.20
C ILE A 8 5.89 -24.70 34.01
N LEU A 9 5.13 -23.63 34.22
CA LEU A 9 4.87 -22.62 33.22
C LEU A 9 6.26 -22.33 32.64
N LEU A 10 6.59 -22.94 31.50
CA LEU A 10 7.53 -22.28 30.61
C LEU A 10 6.76 -21.10 30.01
N ALA A 11 6.48 -20.12 30.88
CA ALA A 11 6.56 -18.75 30.50
C ALA A 11 7.94 -18.63 29.87
N VAL A 12 7.97 -18.72 28.54
CA VAL A 12 8.81 -17.78 27.83
C VAL A 12 8.37 -16.45 28.42
N PHE A 13 9.17 -15.90 29.33
CA PHE A 13 9.08 -14.47 29.65
C PHE A 13 9.39 -13.77 28.32
N LEU A 14 8.38 -13.68 27.47
CA LEU A 14 8.20 -12.52 26.63
C LEU A 14 8.07 -11.41 27.67
N CYS A 15 9.18 -10.73 27.93
CA CYS A 15 9.07 -9.36 28.36
C CYS A 15 8.44 -8.66 27.16
N SER A 16 7.11 -8.71 27.02
CA SER A 16 6.42 -7.74 26.20
C SER A 16 6.60 -6.44 26.97
N ALA A 17 7.59 -5.65 26.58
CA ALA A 17 7.45 -4.22 26.81
C ALA A 17 6.15 -3.86 26.09
N GLU A 18 5.14 -3.48 26.87
CA GLU A 18 3.94 -2.88 26.31
C GLU A 18 4.42 -1.54 25.74
N GLU A 19 4.68 -1.51 24.44
CA GLU A 19 5.04 -0.29 23.74
C GLU A 19 3.75 0.46 23.43
N ILE A 20 3.83 1.78 23.36
CA ILE A 20 2.66 2.63 23.26
C ILE A 20 2.86 3.52 22.03
N ILE A 21 1.92 3.44 21.08
CA ILE A 21 1.79 4.44 20.04
C ILE A 21 0.96 5.57 20.63
N SER A 22 1.54 6.75 20.79
CA SER A 22 0.89 7.90 21.42
C SER A 22 1.15 9.19 20.64
N GLY A 23 0.28 10.17 20.87
CA GLY A 23 0.42 11.46 20.20
C GLY A 23 -0.81 12.32 20.35
N ARG A 24 -0.88 13.33 19.48
CA ARG A 24 -1.91 14.37 19.47
C ARG A 24 -2.46 14.55 18.06
N ILE A 25 -3.79 14.61 17.99
CA ILE A 25 -4.53 15.00 16.79
C ILE A 25 -4.93 16.46 16.96
N LEU A 26 -4.39 17.33 16.11
CA LEU A 26 -4.49 18.79 16.26
C LEU A 26 -5.13 19.45 15.04
N ASN A 27 -5.80 20.58 15.27
CA ASN A 27 -6.19 21.51 14.22
C ASN A 27 -4.94 22.21 13.64
N SER A 28 -5.12 22.93 12.53
CA SER A 28 -4.08 23.76 11.93
C SER A 28 -3.54 24.84 12.88
N ASP A 29 -4.39 25.38 13.76
CA ASP A 29 -4.03 26.35 14.80
C ASP A 29 -3.32 25.74 16.03
N GLY A 30 -3.14 24.42 16.06
CA GLY A 30 -2.51 23.68 17.16
C GLY A 30 -3.45 23.30 18.31
N SER A 31 -4.73 23.67 18.26
CA SER A 31 -5.72 23.21 19.24
C SER A 31 -6.02 21.71 19.11
N GLY A 32 -6.29 21.04 20.22
CA GLY A 32 -6.62 19.61 20.24
C GLY A 32 -7.94 19.30 19.53
N ILE A 33 -8.00 18.17 18.80
CA ILE A 33 -9.24 17.65 18.23
C ILE A 33 -9.79 16.55 19.13
N PRO A 34 -10.82 16.83 19.96
CA PRO A 34 -11.40 15.83 20.85
C PRO A 34 -12.33 14.86 20.13
N GLY A 35 -12.39 13.62 20.64
CA GLY A 35 -13.31 12.60 20.15
C GLY A 35 -13.02 12.13 18.72
N ALA A 36 -11.77 12.25 18.26
CA ALA A 36 -11.30 11.60 17.04
C ALA A 36 -10.98 10.13 17.38
N GLN A 37 -11.39 9.22 16.50
CA GLN A 37 -11.00 7.82 16.61
C GLN A 37 -9.65 7.63 15.94
N VAL A 38 -8.72 7.04 16.67
CA VAL A 38 -7.40 6.63 16.17
C VAL A 38 -7.33 5.11 16.24
N SER A 39 -7.06 4.44 15.13
CA SER A 39 -7.01 2.97 15.05
C SER A 39 -5.78 2.47 14.30
N LEU A 40 -5.35 1.25 14.61
CA LEU A 40 -4.28 0.57 13.87
C LEU A 40 -4.90 -0.36 12.81
N ASP A 41 -4.65 -0.06 11.54
CA ASP A 41 -5.19 -0.80 10.39
C ASP A 41 -4.83 -2.29 10.50
N GLY A 42 -5.77 -3.17 10.14
CA GLY A 42 -5.62 -4.62 10.27
C GLY A 42 -5.68 -5.16 11.71
N THR A 43 -6.05 -4.34 12.70
CA THR A 43 -6.24 -4.75 14.10
C THR A 43 -7.55 -4.22 14.69
N GLU A 44 -7.92 -4.70 15.88
CA GLU A 44 -9.04 -4.14 16.66
C GLU A 44 -8.61 -2.99 17.59
N LEU A 45 -7.31 -2.65 17.61
CA LEU A 45 -6.74 -1.67 18.53
C LEU A 45 -7.11 -0.25 18.10
N LYS A 46 -7.64 0.52 19.05
CA LYS A 46 -8.09 1.90 18.85
C LYS A 46 -8.10 2.71 20.13
N ALA A 47 -8.03 4.02 20.00
CA ALA A 47 -8.18 5.01 21.05
C ALA A 47 -9.10 6.15 20.59
N ILE A 48 -9.64 6.90 21.55
CA ILE A 48 -10.40 8.13 21.29
C ILE A 48 -9.64 9.30 21.91
N THR A 49 -9.47 10.39 21.17
CA THR A 49 -8.73 11.54 21.67
C THR A 49 -9.46 12.29 22.79
N ASN A 50 -8.70 12.74 23.79
CA ASN A 50 -9.22 13.57 24.88
C ASN A 50 -9.41 15.05 24.47
N ALA A 51 -9.73 15.92 25.43
CA ALA A 51 -9.94 17.36 25.21
C ALA A 51 -8.74 18.08 24.55
N ASN A 52 -7.52 17.58 24.79
CA ASN A 52 -6.27 18.13 24.25
C ASN A 52 -5.85 17.48 22.93
N GLY A 53 -6.68 16.59 22.38
CA GLY A 53 -6.39 15.82 21.18
C GLY A 53 -5.48 14.62 21.40
N GLU A 54 -5.15 14.27 22.65
CA GLU A 54 -4.18 13.23 22.96
C GLU A 54 -4.77 11.82 22.85
N PHE A 55 -4.01 10.87 22.35
CA PHE A 55 -4.34 9.45 22.28
C PHE A 55 -3.15 8.58 22.70
N SER A 56 -3.45 7.34 23.09
CA SER A 56 -2.47 6.32 23.45
C SER A 56 -3.07 4.95 23.12
N ILE A 57 -2.35 4.16 22.32
CA ILE A 57 -2.73 2.80 21.92
C ILE A 57 -1.61 1.86 22.38
N PRO A 58 -1.87 0.98 23.36
CA PRO A 58 -0.91 -0.05 23.73
C PRO A 58 -0.79 -1.07 22.59
N VAL A 59 0.45 -1.32 22.15
CA VAL A 59 0.79 -2.33 21.16
C VAL A 59 1.62 -3.42 21.82
N THR A 60 1.15 -4.66 21.73
CA THR A 60 1.93 -5.81 22.17
C THR A 60 2.89 -6.20 21.05
N THR A 61 4.15 -5.80 21.16
CA THR A 61 5.18 -6.26 20.24
C THR A 61 5.35 -7.77 20.41
N ARG A 62 4.99 -8.54 19.37
CA ARG A 62 5.46 -9.92 19.23
C ARG A 62 6.73 -9.86 18.41
N SER A 63 7.88 -9.92 19.09
CA SER A 63 9.16 -10.10 18.41
C SER A 63 9.14 -11.43 17.63
N VAL A 64 9.00 -11.37 16.31
CA VAL A 64 9.31 -12.48 15.42
C VAL A 64 10.55 -12.07 14.64
N ASP A 65 11.70 -12.62 15.03
CA ASP A 65 12.97 -12.38 14.35
C ASP A 65 12.86 -12.82 12.87
N PHE A 66 12.97 -11.85 11.95
CA PHE A 66 13.30 -12.12 10.56
C PHE A 66 14.60 -11.41 10.20
N ILE A 67 15.67 -12.19 10.02
CA ILE A 67 16.95 -11.68 9.52
C ILE A 67 17.08 -12.09 8.06
N ASN A 68 17.32 -11.14 7.17
CA ASN A 68 17.89 -11.43 5.86
C ASN A 68 18.98 -10.41 5.51
N LYS A 69 20.24 -10.87 5.54
CA LYS A 69 21.30 -10.48 4.58
C LYS A 69 22.51 -11.40 4.76
N GLY A 70 22.87 -12.07 3.67
CA GLY A 70 24.26 -12.41 3.35
C GLY A 70 24.85 -13.71 3.92
N SER A 71 24.92 -14.71 3.04
CA SER A 71 26.09 -15.55 2.74
C SER A 71 25.82 -17.05 2.79
N PHE A 72 26.14 -17.70 1.68
CA PHE A 72 26.03 -19.13 1.44
C PHE A 72 26.88 -19.93 2.41
N HIS A 73 26.27 -20.81 3.20
CA HIS A 73 26.77 -22.16 3.52
C HIS A 73 25.55 -23.11 3.46
N ARG A 74 25.38 -23.83 2.34
CA ARG A 74 24.20 -24.67 2.05
C ARG A 74 24.15 -25.91 2.97
N LYS A 75 23.62 -25.76 4.20
CA LYS A 75 23.18 -26.89 5.03
C LYS A 75 21.73 -27.30 4.77
N ILE A 76 20.91 -26.43 4.19
CA ILE A 76 19.58 -26.78 3.69
C ILE A 76 19.32 -26.19 2.31
N SER A 77 18.66 -26.93 1.43
CA SER A 77 18.21 -26.47 0.11
C SER A 77 16.78 -26.96 -0.17
N ILE A 78 15.98 -26.18 -0.88
CA ILE A 78 14.66 -26.63 -1.36
C ILE A 78 14.90 -27.36 -2.69
N LEU A 79 14.48 -28.62 -2.77
CA LEU A 79 14.59 -29.41 -4.00
C LEU A 79 13.36 -29.21 -4.89
N ASP A 80 12.18 -29.20 -4.26
CA ASP A 80 10.90 -28.89 -4.90
C ASP A 80 9.86 -28.47 -3.86
N ASP A 81 8.67 -28.16 -4.37
CA ASP A 81 7.35 -28.04 -3.74
C ASP A 81 7.12 -28.75 -2.39
N SER A 82 7.71 -29.92 -2.14
CA SER A 82 7.49 -30.67 -0.90
C SER A 82 8.75 -31.26 -0.26
N ARG A 83 9.92 -31.05 -0.85
CA ARG A 83 11.17 -31.70 -0.42
C ARG A 83 12.28 -30.68 -0.17
N VAL A 84 12.98 -30.91 0.94
CA VAL A 84 14.20 -30.21 1.28
C VAL A 84 15.37 -31.19 1.38
N GLU A 85 16.54 -30.74 0.96
CA GLU A 85 17.81 -31.40 1.18
C GLU A 85 18.47 -30.79 2.41
N LEU A 86 18.89 -31.60 3.38
CA LEU A 86 19.51 -31.17 4.63
C LEU A 86 20.86 -31.89 4.81
N SER A 87 21.94 -31.13 4.98
CA SER A 87 23.29 -31.64 5.25
C SER A 87 23.59 -31.58 6.75
N LEU A 88 24.00 -32.71 7.33
CA LEU A 88 24.27 -32.88 8.75
C LEU A 88 25.76 -33.19 8.96
N GLU A 89 26.43 -32.43 9.82
CA GLU A 89 27.85 -32.66 10.15
C GLU A 89 28.07 -33.89 11.04
N LYS A 90 27.06 -34.26 11.83
CA LYS A 90 27.06 -35.40 12.74
C LYS A 90 25.66 -35.99 12.88
N LYS A 91 25.57 -37.20 13.42
CA LYS A 91 24.28 -37.81 13.77
C LYS A 91 23.46 -36.85 14.62
N SER A 92 22.27 -36.48 14.13
CA SER A 92 21.46 -35.42 14.73
C SER A 92 19.98 -35.80 14.75
N GLY A 93 19.31 -35.42 15.83
CA GLY A 93 17.85 -35.36 15.86
C GLY A 93 17.38 -34.19 15.01
N ILE A 94 16.35 -34.42 14.21
CA ILE A 94 15.69 -33.43 13.38
C ILE A 94 14.23 -33.31 13.84
N GLN A 95 13.83 -32.12 14.25
CA GLN A 95 12.45 -31.79 14.59
C GLN A 95 11.87 -30.88 13.51
N ILE A 96 10.75 -31.30 12.94
CA ILE A 96 10.02 -30.56 11.92
C ILE A 96 8.65 -30.23 12.51
N MET A 97 8.30 -28.95 12.53
CA MET A 97 7.01 -28.47 13.01
C MET A 97 6.37 -27.62 11.93
N ALA A 98 5.09 -27.84 11.65
CA ALA A 98 4.28 -26.97 10.82
C ALA A 98 3.34 -26.16 11.72
N PHE A 99 3.17 -24.88 11.38
CA PHE A 99 2.29 -23.94 12.07
C PHE A 99 1.27 -23.36 11.10
N ASN A 100 0.03 -23.16 11.57
CA ASN A 100 -0.94 -22.35 10.83
C ASN A 100 -0.63 -20.85 10.99
N THR A 101 -1.38 -20.00 10.29
CA THR A 101 -1.23 -18.53 10.36
C THR A 101 -1.52 -17.94 11.75
N SER A 102 -2.25 -18.65 12.62
CA SER A 102 -2.46 -18.27 14.02
C SER A 102 -1.33 -18.71 14.97
N GLY A 103 -0.29 -19.39 14.46
CA GLY A 103 0.86 -19.85 15.25
C GLY A 103 0.63 -21.16 16.01
N GLN A 104 -0.50 -21.85 15.78
CA GLN A 104 -0.76 -23.16 16.37
C GLN A 104 -0.01 -24.25 15.59
N ILE A 105 0.55 -25.22 16.32
CA ILE A 105 1.21 -26.39 15.72
C ILE A 105 0.15 -27.27 15.07
N ILE A 106 0.26 -27.46 13.76
CA ILE A 106 -0.64 -28.31 12.97
C ILE A 106 0.00 -29.64 12.57
N SER A 107 1.33 -29.73 12.62
CA SER A 107 2.05 -31.01 12.47
C SER A 107 3.40 -30.96 13.19
N LYS A 108 3.83 -32.10 13.73
CA LYS A 108 5.14 -32.27 14.35
C LYS A 108 5.71 -33.64 14.00
N LYS A 109 6.94 -33.67 13.49
CA LYS A 109 7.66 -34.87 13.10
C LYS A 109 9.07 -34.85 13.67
N LEU A 110 9.48 -35.93 14.31
CA LEU A 110 10.84 -36.12 14.79
C LEU A 110 11.52 -37.22 13.97
N LEU A 111 12.76 -36.99 13.59
CA LEU A 111 13.61 -37.91 12.85
C LEU A 111 14.99 -37.94 13.49
N THR A 112 15.74 -39.01 13.27
CA THR A 112 17.17 -39.06 13.58
C THR A 112 17.90 -39.50 12.32
N ARG A 113 18.96 -38.78 11.96
CA ARG A 113 19.75 -39.06 10.75
C ARG A 113 21.23 -39.05 11.09
N GLU A 114 21.99 -39.93 10.43
CA GLU A 114 23.45 -39.95 10.49
C GLU A 114 24.06 -38.72 9.80
N ALA A 115 25.35 -38.49 9.97
CA ALA A 115 26.08 -37.46 9.24
C ALA A 115 25.91 -37.64 7.71
N GLY A 116 25.90 -36.54 6.96
CA GLY A 116 25.71 -36.54 5.50
C GLY A 116 24.45 -35.80 5.06
N THR A 117 24.16 -35.90 3.76
CA THR A 117 23.05 -35.18 3.12
C THR A 117 21.81 -36.05 3.00
N HIS A 118 20.66 -35.54 3.44
CA HIS A 118 19.40 -36.25 3.51
C HIS A 118 18.28 -35.46 2.83
N THR A 119 17.50 -36.12 1.97
CA THR A 119 16.25 -35.55 1.47
C THR A 119 15.11 -35.82 2.45
N ILE A 120 14.39 -34.77 2.83
CA ILE A 120 13.26 -34.82 3.75
C ILE A 120 12.03 -34.26 3.07
N ARG A 121 10.95 -35.05 3.08
CA ARG A 121 9.64 -34.61 2.60
C ARG A 121 8.86 -33.95 3.73
N LEU A 122 8.42 -32.72 3.49
CA LEU A 122 7.53 -31.96 4.37
C LEU A 122 6.08 -32.36 4.06
N GLN A 123 5.30 -32.68 5.10
CA GLN A 123 3.89 -33.03 4.93
C GLN A 123 3.06 -31.76 4.78
N SER A 124 2.19 -31.72 3.76
CA SER A 124 1.22 -30.65 3.59
C SER A 124 0.11 -30.78 4.65
N PRO A 125 -0.19 -29.73 5.43
CA PRO A 125 -1.24 -29.78 6.44
C PRO A 125 -2.65 -29.50 5.88
N GLY A 126 -2.80 -29.30 4.57
CA GLY A 126 -4.07 -28.94 3.92
C GLY A 126 -3.95 -27.67 3.07
N PRO A 127 -5.05 -27.16 2.49
CA PRO A 127 -5.06 -25.91 1.75
C PRO A 127 -4.80 -24.71 2.67
N GLY A 128 -4.06 -23.72 2.18
CA GLY A 128 -3.70 -22.50 2.90
C GLY A 128 -2.19 -22.27 3.04
N ILE A 129 -1.83 -21.26 3.83
CA ILE A 129 -0.44 -20.90 4.16
C ILE A 129 -0.04 -21.57 5.48
N CYS A 130 1.15 -22.17 5.50
CA CYS A 130 1.76 -22.70 6.72
C CYS A 130 3.23 -22.31 6.82
N ILE A 131 3.75 -22.34 8.04
CA ILE A 131 5.17 -22.08 8.32
C ILE A 131 5.79 -23.37 8.84
N TYR A 132 6.92 -23.80 8.26
CA TYR A 132 7.71 -24.91 8.77
C TYR A 132 8.91 -24.41 9.56
N ARG A 133 9.09 -24.95 10.76
CA ARG A 133 10.32 -24.83 11.55
C ARG A 133 11.02 -26.17 11.54
N ILE A 134 12.27 -26.19 11.10
CA ILE A 134 13.13 -27.38 11.08
C ILE A 134 14.30 -27.12 12.01
N ILE A 135 14.49 -27.96 13.02
CA ILE A 135 15.62 -27.92 13.96
C ILE A 135 16.44 -29.18 13.71
N ALA A 136 17.73 -29.04 13.44
CA ALA A 136 18.64 -30.16 13.21
C ALA A 136 19.94 -29.93 13.99
N GLY A 137 20.10 -30.63 15.13
CA GLY A 137 21.18 -30.32 16.06
C GLY A 137 21.05 -28.91 16.64
N SER A 138 22.06 -28.06 16.43
CA SER A 138 22.04 -26.64 16.81
C SER A 138 21.45 -25.72 15.73
N ASP A 139 21.23 -26.24 14.51
CA ASP A 139 20.82 -25.42 13.37
C ASP A 139 19.29 -25.33 13.31
N GLN A 140 18.76 -24.15 12.98
CA GLN A 140 17.33 -23.90 12.81
C GLN A 140 17.03 -23.23 11.48
N TYR A 141 15.99 -23.71 10.81
CA TYR A 141 15.53 -23.26 9.49
C TYR A 141 14.04 -22.94 9.52
N ILE A 142 13.62 -21.88 8.82
CA ILE A 142 12.22 -21.49 8.66
C ILE A 142 11.86 -21.43 7.18
N LEU A 143 10.75 -22.07 6.80
CA LEU A 143 10.25 -22.12 5.42
C LEU A 143 8.77 -21.74 5.39
N LYS A 144 8.34 -21.05 4.33
CA LYS A 144 6.92 -20.81 4.03
C LYS A 144 6.41 -21.88 3.08
N GLY A 145 5.30 -22.53 3.43
CA GLY A 145 4.53 -23.42 2.58
C GLY A 145 3.21 -22.78 2.15
N THR A 146 2.86 -22.84 0.87
CA THR A 146 1.52 -22.45 0.38
C THR A 146 0.90 -23.63 -0.35
N SER A 147 -0.35 -23.99 -0.07
CA SER A 147 -1.03 -25.11 -0.69
C SER A 147 -2.42 -24.71 -1.20
N LEU A 148 -2.66 -24.81 -2.50
CA LEU A 148 -4.02 -24.72 -3.07
C LEU A 148 -4.51 -26.10 -3.53
N GLU A 149 -3.62 -26.93 -4.11
CA GLU A 149 -3.78 -28.40 -4.27
C GLU A 149 -2.42 -29.17 -4.21
N LYS A 150 -1.30 -28.44 -4.10
CA LYS A 150 0.08 -28.93 -3.92
C LYS A 150 0.84 -27.93 -3.04
N THR A 151 1.79 -28.39 -2.22
CA THR A 151 2.65 -27.52 -1.41
C THR A 151 3.66 -26.80 -2.31
N TYR A 152 3.88 -25.51 -2.10
CA TYR A 152 4.98 -24.73 -2.68
C TYR A 152 5.85 -24.18 -1.56
N LEU A 153 7.16 -24.44 -1.61
CA LEU A 153 8.11 -24.03 -0.56
C LEU A 153 8.93 -22.80 -0.98
N LYS A 154 8.98 -21.79 -0.11
CA LYS A 154 9.88 -20.64 -0.24
C LYS A 154 10.77 -20.52 1.01
N ASN A 155 12.08 -20.35 0.79
CA ASN A 155 13.04 -20.19 1.87
C ASN A 155 12.86 -18.82 2.54
N MET A 156 12.83 -18.77 3.87
CA MET A 156 12.74 -17.53 4.65
C MET A 156 14.00 -17.19 5.45
N GLY A 157 15.07 -18.01 5.37
CA GLY A 157 16.39 -17.72 5.96
C GLY A 157 16.83 -18.69 7.07
N THR A 158 18.11 -18.59 7.45
CA THR A 158 18.77 -19.31 8.57
C THR A 158 19.00 -18.37 9.74
N LEU A 159 18.56 -18.75 10.95
CA LEU A 159 18.84 -18.01 12.17
C LEU A 159 20.19 -18.48 12.74
N SER A 160 21.27 -17.70 12.56
CA SER A 160 22.50 -17.90 13.34
C SER A 160 22.47 -16.99 14.57
N ALA A 161 22.76 -17.57 15.74
CA ALA A 161 22.73 -16.86 17.01
C ALA A 161 23.85 -15.80 17.07
N SER A 162 23.47 -14.52 17.04
CA SER A 162 24.33 -13.43 17.51
C SER A 162 23.48 -12.44 18.32
N SER A 163 24.00 -12.06 19.47
CA SER A 163 23.38 -11.24 20.53
C SER A 163 23.09 -9.77 20.14
N LEU A 164 23.06 -9.45 18.85
CA LEU A 164 22.72 -8.14 18.29
C LEU A 164 21.23 -8.00 17.88
N SER A 165 20.41 -9.05 18.05
CA SER A 165 19.03 -9.09 17.53
C SER A 165 17.96 -8.41 18.38
N LYS A 166 18.21 -8.02 19.64
CA LYS A 166 17.14 -7.45 20.48
C LYS A 166 16.86 -5.96 20.26
N LYS A 167 17.83 -5.16 19.83
CA LYS A 167 17.62 -3.72 19.58
C LYS A 167 17.21 -3.42 18.13
N ASN A 168 17.57 -4.27 17.18
CA ASN A 168 17.31 -4.02 15.76
C ASN A 168 16.07 -4.77 15.23
N ALA A 169 15.59 -5.84 15.87
CA ALA A 169 14.35 -6.52 15.45
C ALA A 169 13.06 -5.77 15.89
N ILE A 170 13.20 -4.82 16.83
CA ILE A 170 12.11 -3.98 17.35
C ILE A 170 12.01 -2.67 16.55
N ALA A 171 13.05 -2.32 15.78
CA ALA A 171 13.16 -1.05 15.07
C ALA A 171 12.29 -0.93 13.80
N ASP A 172 11.80 -2.05 13.26
CA ASP A 172 11.20 -2.13 11.91
C ASP A 172 9.71 -2.54 11.91
N GLN A 173 9.03 -2.60 13.06
CA GLN A 173 7.59 -2.90 13.04
C GLN A 173 6.78 -1.66 12.64
N GLU A 174 6.29 -1.68 11.40
CA GLU A 174 5.45 -0.64 10.82
C GLU A 174 3.96 -0.91 11.10
N TYR A 175 3.25 0.13 11.50
CA TYR A 175 1.79 0.15 11.64
C TYR A 175 1.22 1.23 10.74
N VAL A 176 0.01 1.03 10.23
CA VAL A 176 -0.75 2.12 9.62
C VAL A 176 -1.73 2.66 10.65
N LEU A 177 -1.53 3.91 11.05
CA LEU A 177 -2.46 4.64 11.89
C LEU A 177 -3.55 5.26 11.00
N GLU A 178 -4.81 5.01 11.34
CA GLU A 178 -5.97 5.64 10.72
C GLU A 178 -6.67 6.57 11.73
N VAL A 179 -6.91 7.81 11.33
CA VAL A 179 -7.62 8.81 12.12
C VAL A 179 -8.92 9.17 11.43
N LYS A 180 -10.04 9.01 12.15
CA LYS A 180 -11.38 9.36 11.68
C LYS A 180 -12.07 10.32 12.63
N LYS A 181 -12.63 11.39 12.08
CA LYS A 181 -13.43 12.37 12.81
C LYS A 181 -14.40 13.06 11.86
N GLU A 182 -15.68 13.13 12.23
CA GLU A 182 -16.68 13.89 11.49
C GLU A 182 -16.23 15.35 11.28
N GLY A 183 -16.36 15.83 10.03
CA GLY A 183 -15.90 17.16 9.61
C GLY A 183 -14.41 17.23 9.21
N TYR A 184 -13.68 16.12 9.25
CA TYR A 184 -12.30 16.02 8.79
C TYR A 184 -12.18 14.95 7.71
N VAL A 185 -11.12 15.07 6.91
CA VAL A 185 -10.71 14.04 5.97
C VAL A 185 -10.08 12.89 6.74
N ASP A 186 -10.46 11.65 6.41
CA ASP A 186 -9.79 10.45 6.95
C ASP A 186 -8.29 10.52 6.68
N TYR A 187 -7.48 10.39 7.74
CA TYR A 187 -6.03 10.51 7.65
C TYR A 187 -5.37 9.15 7.91
N ARG A 188 -4.40 8.78 7.06
CA ARG A 188 -3.67 7.52 7.16
C ARG A 188 -2.17 7.77 7.05
N VAL A 189 -1.41 7.15 7.95
CA VAL A 189 0.06 7.25 7.95
C VAL A 189 0.72 5.99 8.47
N GLU A 190 1.80 5.57 7.82
CA GLU A 190 2.69 4.52 8.31
C GLU A 190 3.61 5.07 9.39
N VAL A 191 3.67 4.38 10.53
CA VAL A 191 4.48 4.74 11.70
C VAL A 191 5.30 3.55 12.17
N LYS A 192 6.55 3.80 12.57
CA LYS A 192 7.44 2.81 13.19
C LYS A 192 7.39 2.99 14.71
N VAL A 193 7.31 1.90 15.46
CA VAL A 193 7.16 1.97 16.93
C VAL A 193 8.26 2.76 17.66
N PRO A 194 9.56 2.67 17.29
CA PRO A 194 10.60 3.49 17.91
C PRO A 194 10.42 5.01 17.73
N GLU A 195 9.58 5.43 16.78
CA GLU A 195 9.28 6.82 16.45
C GLU A 195 7.84 7.22 16.84
N SER A 196 7.17 6.41 17.65
CA SER A 196 5.73 6.52 17.92
C SER A 196 5.36 7.16 19.27
N GLU A 197 6.32 7.77 19.95
CA GLU A 197 6.09 8.61 21.12
C GLU A 197 5.84 10.07 20.67
N ASP A 198 4.78 10.70 21.19
CA ASP A 198 4.43 12.10 20.93
C ASP A 198 4.20 12.48 19.45
N LEU A 199 3.57 11.59 18.67
CA LEU A 199 3.18 11.87 17.29
C LEU A 199 2.30 13.12 17.20
N THR A 200 2.47 13.93 16.16
CA THR A 200 1.58 15.06 15.88
C THR A 200 0.96 14.89 14.50
N ILE A 201 -0.37 14.77 14.45
CA ILE A 201 -1.13 14.61 13.22
C ILE A 201 -2.14 15.74 13.08
N LYS A 202 -2.19 16.34 11.89
CA LYS A 202 -3.08 17.47 11.57
C LYS A 202 -3.96 17.12 10.37
N PRO A 203 -5.09 16.40 10.57
CA PRO A 203 -5.97 16.06 9.46
C PRO A 203 -6.63 17.32 8.89
N ALA A 204 -6.78 17.38 7.58
CA ALA A 204 -7.45 18.50 6.92
C ALA A 204 -8.95 18.49 7.21
N LYS A 205 -9.59 19.68 7.19
CA LYS A 205 -11.05 19.79 7.26
C LYS A 205 -11.67 19.24 5.99
N SER A 206 -12.74 18.47 6.14
CA SER A 206 -13.51 17.98 5.01
C SER A 206 -14.29 19.14 4.37
N ALA A 207 -14.29 19.19 3.04
CA ALA A 207 -15.15 20.08 2.25
C ALA A 207 -16.47 19.40 1.83
N GLY A 208 -16.79 18.25 2.44
CA GLY A 208 -17.93 17.41 2.10
C GLY A 208 -17.52 16.17 1.28
N THR A 209 -18.48 15.60 0.57
CA THR A 209 -18.27 14.41 -0.27
C THR A 209 -18.87 14.60 -1.66
N VAL A 210 -18.42 13.79 -2.60
CA VAL A 210 -19.03 13.63 -3.93
C VAL A 210 -19.29 12.14 -4.18
N THR A 211 -20.35 11.83 -4.91
CA THR A 211 -20.75 10.46 -5.27
C THR A 211 -20.81 10.31 -6.77
N ASP A 212 -20.16 9.28 -7.32
CA ASP A 212 -20.24 8.98 -8.74
C ASP A 212 -21.49 8.18 -9.12
N ILE A 213 -21.64 7.93 -10.42
CA ILE A 213 -22.77 7.19 -11.00
C ILE A 213 -22.84 5.72 -10.53
N ASP A 214 -21.75 5.17 -10.00
CA ASP A 214 -21.70 3.82 -9.42
C ASP A 214 -21.97 3.80 -7.91
N GLY A 215 -22.21 4.97 -7.29
CA GLY A 215 -22.40 5.09 -5.86
C GLY A 215 -21.09 5.13 -5.06
N ASN A 216 -19.94 5.28 -5.71
CA ASN A 216 -18.68 5.49 -5.00
C ASN A 216 -18.67 6.86 -4.34
N VAL A 217 -18.48 6.89 -3.03
CA VAL A 217 -18.32 8.14 -2.28
C VAL A 217 -16.83 8.49 -2.15
N TYR A 218 -16.52 9.76 -2.37
CA TYR A 218 -15.19 10.36 -2.24
C TYR A 218 -15.24 11.51 -1.25
N GLN A 219 -14.26 11.59 -0.36
CA GLN A 219 -14.06 12.76 0.49
C GLN A 219 -13.47 13.89 -0.33
N THR A 220 -13.68 15.12 0.13
CA THR A 220 -13.19 16.31 -0.55
C THR A 220 -12.47 17.22 0.43
N VAL A 221 -11.50 17.97 -0.09
CA VAL A 221 -10.67 18.89 0.67
C VAL A 221 -10.53 20.20 -0.09
N LYS A 222 -10.52 21.33 0.62
CA LYS A 222 -10.25 22.63 0.04
C LYS A 222 -8.76 22.95 0.15
N ILE A 223 -8.11 23.24 -0.99
CA ILE A 223 -6.70 23.65 -1.08
C ILE A 223 -6.66 24.95 -1.87
N GLY A 224 -6.20 26.03 -1.22
CA GLY A 224 -6.36 27.38 -1.75
C GLY A 224 -7.83 27.69 -2.02
N ASN A 225 -8.16 28.04 -3.26
CA ASN A 225 -9.53 28.32 -3.70
C ASN A 225 -10.24 27.11 -4.33
N GLN A 226 -9.57 25.97 -4.44
CA GLN A 226 -10.06 24.81 -5.17
C GLN A 226 -10.54 23.71 -4.22
N VAL A 227 -11.57 22.98 -4.61
CA VAL A 227 -12.05 21.79 -3.88
C VAL A 227 -11.71 20.53 -4.67
N TRP A 228 -10.93 19.64 -4.07
CA TRP A 228 -10.39 18.43 -4.69
C TRP A 228 -10.95 17.17 -4.03
N THR A 229 -11.15 16.10 -4.81
CA THR A 229 -11.34 14.75 -4.25
C THR A 229 -10.07 14.23 -3.60
N VAL A 230 -10.21 13.61 -2.42
CA VAL A 230 -9.11 13.02 -1.62
C VAL A 230 -8.70 11.65 -2.13
N GLU A 231 -9.61 10.86 -2.69
CA GLU A 231 -9.35 9.55 -3.30
C GLU A 231 -9.38 9.61 -4.84
N ASN A 232 -8.65 8.71 -5.50
CA ASN A 232 -8.67 8.61 -6.96
C ASN A 232 -10.04 8.11 -7.43
N LEU A 233 -10.53 8.63 -8.56
CA LEU A 233 -11.78 8.19 -9.16
C LEU A 233 -11.72 6.68 -9.45
N ARG A 234 -12.87 6.00 -9.27
CA ARG A 234 -13.00 4.55 -9.45
C ARG A 234 -14.33 4.15 -10.11
N THR A 235 -14.94 5.09 -10.82
CA THR A 235 -16.13 4.82 -11.63
C THR A 235 -15.83 3.88 -12.79
N THR A 236 -16.77 3.01 -13.07
CA THR A 236 -16.81 2.03 -14.14
C THR A 236 -17.75 2.44 -15.27
N LYS A 237 -18.46 3.57 -15.10
CA LYS A 237 -19.39 4.12 -16.07
C LYS A 237 -19.14 5.60 -16.30
N LEU A 238 -19.47 6.06 -17.49
CA LEU A 238 -19.64 7.48 -17.77
C LEU A 238 -20.89 7.98 -17.03
N ASN A 239 -20.95 9.27 -16.74
CA ASN A 239 -22.03 9.91 -15.99
C ASN A 239 -23.39 9.89 -16.73
N ASN A 240 -23.42 9.48 -18.00
CA ASN A 240 -24.64 9.16 -18.76
C ASN A 240 -25.07 7.68 -18.65
N GLY A 241 -24.39 6.88 -17.83
CA GLY A 241 -24.67 5.46 -17.60
C GLY A 241 -23.97 4.48 -18.54
N VAL A 242 -23.24 4.95 -19.55
CA VAL A 242 -22.52 4.07 -20.49
C VAL A 242 -21.34 3.40 -19.78
N GLU A 243 -21.23 2.08 -19.87
CA GLU A 243 -20.12 1.33 -19.28
C GLU A 243 -18.79 1.67 -19.96
N ILE A 244 -17.74 1.87 -19.17
CA ILE A 244 -16.37 2.01 -19.66
C ILE A 244 -15.79 0.61 -19.81
N ALA A 245 -15.00 0.34 -20.86
CA ALA A 245 -14.47 -1.01 -21.07
C ALA A 245 -13.41 -1.36 -20.00
N HIS A 246 -13.67 -2.39 -19.20
CA HIS A 246 -12.68 -2.94 -18.26
C HIS A 246 -11.63 -3.78 -19.00
N VAL A 247 -10.39 -3.29 -19.10
CA VAL A 247 -9.31 -3.93 -19.88
C VAL A 247 -8.11 -4.24 -19.00
N THR A 248 -7.98 -5.50 -18.59
CA THR A 248 -6.83 -5.98 -17.79
C THR A 248 -5.67 -6.50 -18.63
N ASP A 249 -5.96 -7.00 -19.83
CA ASP A 249 -4.99 -7.54 -20.80
C ASP A 249 -4.15 -6.41 -21.43
N SER A 250 -2.82 -6.49 -21.27
CA SER A 250 -1.88 -5.47 -21.76
C SER A 250 -1.82 -5.38 -23.28
N SER A 251 -2.07 -6.49 -24.00
CA SER A 251 -2.10 -6.52 -25.47
C SER A 251 -3.33 -5.79 -26.05
N LYS A 252 -4.32 -5.57 -25.21
CA LYS A 252 -5.61 -4.98 -25.56
C LYS A 252 -5.72 -3.51 -25.17
N TRP A 253 -5.02 -3.11 -24.11
CA TRP A 253 -5.01 -1.74 -23.62
C TRP A 253 -4.55 -0.75 -24.70
N GLY A 254 -5.31 0.32 -24.90
CA GLY A 254 -4.98 1.35 -25.89
C GLY A 254 -5.06 0.88 -27.35
N ASN A 255 -5.61 -0.31 -27.61
CA ASN A 255 -5.88 -0.80 -28.97
C ASN A 255 -7.32 -0.46 -29.37
N SER A 256 -7.55 -0.11 -30.63
CA SER A 256 -8.87 0.24 -31.16
C SER A 256 -9.81 -0.96 -31.40
N ASN A 257 -9.30 -2.19 -31.31
CA ASN A 257 -10.06 -3.41 -31.65
C ASN A 257 -10.63 -4.19 -30.46
N VAL A 258 -10.58 -3.64 -29.25
CA VAL A 258 -10.98 -4.38 -28.04
C VAL A 258 -12.38 -4.02 -27.60
N ASN A 259 -13.29 -4.97 -27.83
CA ASN A 259 -14.72 -4.97 -27.52
C ASN A 259 -15.63 -4.07 -28.36
N ARG A 260 -16.18 -4.69 -29.41
CA ARG A 260 -17.31 -4.23 -30.22
C ARG A 260 -18.66 -4.23 -29.45
N THR A 261 -18.65 -4.48 -28.14
CA THR A 261 -19.83 -4.43 -27.25
C THR A 261 -19.95 -3.07 -26.54
N PHE A 262 -19.15 -2.07 -26.92
CA PHE A 262 -19.53 -0.68 -26.69
C PHE A 262 -20.72 -0.41 -27.62
N VAL A 263 -21.94 -0.65 -27.14
CA VAL A 263 -23.14 -0.24 -27.89
C VAL A 263 -23.11 1.28 -27.83
N ALA A 264 -22.73 1.90 -28.95
CA ALA A 264 -22.93 3.30 -29.18
C ALA A 264 -24.41 3.62 -28.94
N THR A 265 -24.75 4.10 -27.75
CA THR A 265 -25.95 4.90 -27.59
C THR A 265 -25.60 6.29 -28.11
N ASP A 266 -26.55 7.00 -28.73
CA ASP A 266 -26.39 8.33 -29.37
C ASP A 266 -25.81 9.44 -28.46
N THR A 267 -25.39 9.12 -27.24
CA THR A 267 -25.09 10.04 -26.14
C THR A 267 -23.64 10.02 -25.64
N ALA A 268 -22.77 9.15 -26.17
CA ALA A 268 -21.33 9.18 -25.91
C ALA A 268 -20.57 9.39 -27.23
N PRO A 269 -19.67 10.39 -27.34
CA PRO A 269 -18.93 10.63 -28.57
C PRO A 269 -18.07 9.40 -28.90
N LEU A 270 -18.42 8.71 -30.00
CA LEU A 270 -17.60 7.63 -30.54
C LEU A 270 -16.25 8.17 -31.03
N PRO A 271 -15.16 7.40 -30.91
CA PRO A 271 -13.94 7.70 -31.64
C PRO A 271 -14.23 7.66 -33.14
N THR A 272 -14.16 8.81 -33.81
CA THR A 272 -14.55 8.95 -35.23
C THR A 272 -13.54 8.38 -36.23
N ASN A 273 -12.31 8.02 -35.79
CA ASN A 273 -11.16 7.79 -36.68
C ASN A 273 -10.32 6.54 -36.36
N GLY A 274 -10.91 5.48 -35.78
CA GLY A 274 -10.14 4.28 -35.40
C GLY A 274 -9.29 4.45 -34.13
N ASP A 275 -9.61 5.48 -33.36
CA ASP A 275 -9.09 5.68 -32.01
C ASP A 275 -9.68 4.63 -31.02
N PRO A 276 -8.95 4.24 -29.98
CA PRO A 276 -9.45 3.39 -28.90
C PRO A 276 -10.67 3.94 -28.17
N TYR A 277 -11.51 3.02 -27.68
CA TYR A 277 -12.65 3.33 -26.81
C TYR A 277 -12.19 3.77 -25.40
N PRO A 278 -13.06 4.45 -24.63
CA PRO A 278 -12.87 4.63 -23.19
C PRO A 278 -12.58 3.30 -22.48
N GLN A 279 -11.46 3.23 -21.78
CA GLN A 279 -11.03 2.04 -21.04
C GLN A 279 -10.64 2.41 -19.61
N TYR A 280 -10.83 1.46 -18.71
CA TYR A 280 -10.31 1.52 -17.36
C TYR A 280 -9.75 0.17 -16.90
N CYS A 281 -8.92 0.21 -15.87
CA CYS A 281 -8.57 -0.95 -15.06
C CYS A 281 -8.31 -0.52 -13.62
N PHE A 282 -8.49 -1.42 -12.67
CA PHE A 282 -8.07 -1.17 -11.30
C PHE A 282 -6.57 -1.34 -11.14
N TYR A 283 -6.00 -0.67 -10.13
CA TYR A 283 -4.60 -0.83 -9.75
C TYR A 283 -4.24 -2.32 -9.58
N ASN A 284 -3.12 -2.71 -10.19
CA ASN A 284 -2.64 -4.10 -10.24
C ASN A 284 -3.68 -5.12 -10.75
N ASN A 285 -4.69 -4.66 -11.52
CA ASN A 285 -5.86 -5.46 -11.94
C ASN A 285 -6.54 -6.20 -10.78
N THR A 286 -6.53 -5.62 -9.58
CA THR A 286 -7.12 -6.25 -8.39
C THR A 286 -8.65 -6.35 -8.47
N THR A 287 -9.22 -7.34 -7.78
CA THR A 287 -10.66 -7.46 -7.53
C THR A 287 -11.02 -7.19 -6.07
N ASP A 288 -10.04 -6.85 -5.23
CA ASP A 288 -10.24 -6.57 -3.81
C ASP A 288 -10.86 -5.18 -3.60
N PRO A 289 -12.06 -5.07 -2.98
CA PRO A 289 -12.75 -3.79 -2.82
C PRO A 289 -11.97 -2.75 -2.02
N ASP A 290 -11.22 -3.17 -0.99
CA ASP A 290 -10.45 -2.25 -0.15
C ASP A 290 -9.24 -1.67 -0.91
N THR A 291 -8.57 -2.50 -1.71
CA THR A 291 -7.51 -2.06 -2.63
C THR A 291 -8.06 -1.13 -3.71
N ILE A 292 -9.24 -1.42 -4.28
CA ILE A 292 -9.91 -0.56 -5.26
C ILE A 292 -10.26 0.80 -4.64
N LYS A 293 -10.79 0.81 -3.41
CA LYS A 293 -11.12 2.04 -2.68
C LYS A 293 -9.86 2.87 -2.38
N ARG A 294 -8.75 2.21 -2.02
CA ARG A 294 -7.48 2.85 -1.65
C ARG A 294 -6.76 3.49 -2.85
N PHE A 295 -6.69 2.78 -3.97
CA PHE A 295 -5.86 3.20 -5.12
C PHE A 295 -6.66 3.77 -6.30
N GLY A 296 -7.94 3.46 -6.40
CA GLY A 296 -8.82 3.87 -7.50
C GLY A 296 -8.58 3.11 -8.80
N ALA A 297 -9.10 3.68 -9.89
CA ALA A 297 -8.94 3.17 -11.23
C ALA A 297 -7.94 4.01 -12.05
N LEU A 298 -7.37 3.38 -13.07
CA LEU A 298 -6.57 4.02 -14.10
C LEU A 298 -7.40 4.05 -15.38
N TYR A 299 -7.46 5.21 -16.02
CA TYR A 299 -8.23 5.46 -17.23
C TYR A 299 -7.29 5.77 -18.39
N ASN A 300 -7.66 5.40 -19.61
CA ASN A 300 -7.00 5.93 -20.80
C ASN A 300 -7.46 7.36 -21.12
N TRP A 301 -6.77 8.04 -22.04
CA TRP A 301 -7.16 9.40 -22.42
C TRP A 301 -8.57 9.49 -22.97
N TRP A 302 -9.00 8.52 -23.78
CA TRP A 302 -10.31 8.55 -24.41
C TRP A 302 -11.45 8.53 -23.40
N ALA A 303 -11.28 7.89 -22.24
CA ALA A 303 -12.23 7.99 -21.14
C ALA A 303 -12.30 9.41 -20.57
N VAL A 304 -11.16 10.08 -20.37
CA VAL A 304 -11.10 11.47 -19.89
C VAL A 304 -11.70 12.44 -20.91
N ASN A 305 -11.37 12.27 -22.18
CA ASN A 305 -11.79 13.15 -23.28
C ASN A 305 -13.30 13.09 -23.57
N THR A 306 -14.02 12.09 -23.02
CA THR A 306 -15.49 12.12 -23.06
C THR A 306 -16.06 13.35 -22.36
N GLY A 307 -15.36 13.90 -21.36
CA GLY A 307 -15.90 14.91 -20.45
C GLY A 307 -16.98 14.38 -19.51
N MET A 308 -17.17 13.05 -19.45
CA MET A 308 -18.29 12.40 -18.76
C MET A 308 -17.85 11.48 -17.62
N LEU A 309 -16.61 11.56 -17.13
CA LEU A 309 -16.19 10.79 -15.95
C LEU A 309 -16.71 11.38 -14.63
N ALA A 310 -16.95 12.69 -14.60
CA ALA A 310 -17.26 13.42 -13.38
C ALA A 310 -18.78 13.54 -13.16
N PRO A 311 -19.25 13.49 -11.90
CA PRO A 311 -20.63 13.82 -11.55
C PRO A 311 -20.96 15.29 -11.84
N GLU A 312 -22.26 15.63 -11.79
CA GLU A 312 -22.70 17.01 -12.00
C GLU A 312 -22.03 17.98 -11.00
N GLY A 313 -21.58 19.12 -11.52
CA GLY A 313 -20.87 20.15 -10.74
C GLY A 313 -19.40 19.83 -10.42
N TRP A 314 -18.89 18.70 -10.90
CA TRP A 314 -17.49 18.30 -10.82
C TRP A 314 -16.91 18.11 -12.22
N ARG A 315 -15.58 18.19 -12.34
CA ARG A 315 -14.88 17.94 -13.61
C ARG A 315 -13.51 17.33 -13.39
N VAL A 316 -12.93 16.77 -14.46
CA VAL A 316 -11.50 16.42 -14.49
C VAL A 316 -10.68 17.71 -14.55
N PRO A 317 -9.65 17.88 -13.71
CA PRO A 317 -8.83 19.08 -13.66
C PRO A 317 -8.13 19.36 -14.99
N ASP A 318 -8.06 20.62 -15.37
CA ASP A 318 -7.32 21.09 -16.53
C ASP A 318 -5.91 21.56 -16.09
N THR A 319 -5.16 22.12 -17.02
CA THR A 319 -3.81 22.65 -16.78
C THR A 319 -3.80 23.79 -15.77
N SER A 320 -4.76 24.73 -15.87
CA SER A 320 -4.85 25.85 -14.95
C SER A 320 -5.07 25.38 -13.52
N ASP A 321 -5.93 24.37 -13.34
CA ASP A 321 -6.21 23.87 -11.99
C ASP A 321 -4.96 23.33 -11.28
N TRP A 322 -4.17 22.53 -12.00
CA TRP A 322 -2.93 21.98 -11.45
C TRP A 322 -1.89 23.08 -11.18
N ASN A 323 -1.84 24.11 -12.02
CA ASN A 323 -0.96 25.26 -11.81
C ASN A 323 -1.39 26.06 -10.58
N ASP A 324 -2.68 26.33 -10.39
CA ASP A 324 -3.20 27.06 -9.23
C ASP A 324 -2.92 26.31 -7.92
N LEU A 325 -3.12 24.98 -7.92
CA LEU A 325 -2.76 24.11 -6.80
C LEU A 325 -1.28 24.22 -6.45
N MET A 326 -0.42 24.11 -7.47
CA MET A 326 1.02 24.19 -7.30
C MET A 326 1.48 25.57 -6.83
N SER A 327 0.94 26.65 -7.40
CA SER A 327 1.27 28.02 -6.98
C SER A 327 0.90 28.26 -5.53
N TYR A 328 -0.30 27.85 -5.10
CA TYR A 328 -0.72 27.96 -3.71
C TYR A 328 0.22 27.18 -2.77
N LEU A 329 0.54 25.93 -3.12
CA LEU A 329 1.40 25.10 -2.28
C LEU A 329 2.84 25.61 -2.22
N TYR A 330 3.36 26.10 -3.35
CA TYR A 330 4.70 26.68 -3.44
C TYR A 330 4.84 27.92 -2.54
N GLU A 331 3.85 28.82 -2.57
CA GLU A 331 3.81 29.97 -1.66
C GLU A 331 3.73 29.54 -0.20
N SER A 332 2.85 28.58 0.13
CA SER A 332 2.69 28.07 1.50
C SER A 332 3.89 27.28 2.03
N SER A 333 4.81 26.89 1.15
CA SER A 333 6.01 26.10 1.46
C SER A 333 7.30 26.93 1.35
N ASP A 334 7.21 28.26 1.35
CA ASP A 334 8.33 29.19 1.17
C ASP A 334 9.20 28.87 -0.07
N GLY A 335 8.56 28.33 -1.12
CA GLY A 335 9.21 27.94 -2.36
C GLY A 335 9.97 26.60 -2.34
N ASP A 336 9.83 25.78 -1.30
CA ASP A 336 10.44 24.47 -1.23
C ASP A 336 9.61 23.39 -1.95
N THR A 337 10.13 22.91 -3.09
CA THR A 337 9.47 21.89 -3.90
C THR A 337 9.36 20.52 -3.23
N VAL A 338 10.24 20.21 -2.26
CA VAL A 338 10.18 18.97 -1.48
C VAL A 338 8.99 19.02 -0.53
N LEU A 339 8.80 20.16 0.15
CA LEU A 339 7.65 20.37 1.02
C LEU A 339 6.33 20.34 0.23
N VAL A 340 6.29 20.89 -0.98
CA VAL A 340 5.12 20.78 -1.88
C VAL A 340 4.81 19.31 -2.20
N ALA A 341 5.82 18.52 -2.58
CA ALA A 341 5.64 17.11 -2.88
C ALA A 341 5.15 16.32 -1.65
N LYS A 342 5.69 16.60 -0.47
CA LYS A 342 5.25 15.99 0.80
C LYS A 342 3.82 16.41 1.16
N ALA A 343 3.48 17.68 1.00
CA ALA A 343 2.15 18.20 1.31
C ALA A 343 1.05 17.49 0.50
N LEU A 344 1.32 17.10 -0.74
CA LEU A 344 0.39 16.38 -1.61
C LEU A 344 0.34 14.87 -1.35
N SER A 345 1.47 14.27 -0.98
CA SER A 345 1.64 12.83 -0.85
C SER A 345 0.89 12.27 0.36
N ALA A 346 0.34 11.07 0.27
CA ALA A 346 -0.20 10.33 1.41
C ALA A 346 0.92 9.91 2.38
N GLY A 347 0.54 9.61 3.62
CA GLY A 347 1.43 9.04 4.63
C GLY A 347 1.66 7.52 4.48
N THR A 348 1.16 6.88 3.43
CA THR A 348 1.19 5.42 3.25
C THR A 348 1.65 5.04 1.84
N ASP A 349 2.04 3.78 1.65
CA ASP A 349 2.27 3.10 0.37
C ASP A 349 3.47 3.61 -0.47
N TRP A 350 4.06 4.77 -0.14
CA TRP A 350 5.28 5.27 -0.77
C TRP A 350 6.50 4.49 -0.29
N ASN A 351 7.27 3.97 -1.25
CA ASN A 351 8.53 3.29 -0.99
C ASN A 351 9.49 4.25 -0.27
N GLU A 352 10.11 3.74 0.78
CA GLU A 352 11.00 4.50 1.65
C GLU A 352 12.45 4.34 1.19
N GLU A 353 12.96 5.39 0.54
CA GLU A 353 14.38 5.57 0.24
C GLU A 353 14.83 6.93 0.80
N PRO A 354 16.06 7.07 1.33
CA PRO A 354 16.53 8.34 1.89
C PRO A 354 16.35 9.50 0.91
N GLY A 355 15.68 10.56 1.37
CA GLY A 355 15.34 11.73 0.58
C GLY A 355 14.09 11.62 -0.27
N SER A 356 13.51 10.43 -0.48
CA SER A 356 12.30 10.24 -1.31
C SER A 356 11.01 10.78 -0.67
N ILE A 357 9.91 10.78 -1.42
CA ILE A 357 8.56 11.06 -0.87
C ILE A 357 8.23 10.15 0.33
N GLY A 358 8.64 8.88 0.28
CA GLY A 358 8.39 7.90 1.33
C GLY A 358 9.34 8.02 2.53
N ASP A 359 10.38 8.83 2.46
CA ASP A 359 11.23 9.15 3.62
C ASP A 359 10.45 10.05 4.59
N ASN A 360 10.40 9.75 5.88
CA ASN A 360 9.61 10.49 6.88
C ASN A 360 8.15 10.78 6.43
N LYS A 361 7.33 9.73 6.41
CA LYS A 361 5.91 9.78 5.99
C LYS A 361 5.03 10.60 6.92
N LEU A 362 5.46 10.86 8.15
CA LEU A 362 4.77 11.75 9.10
C LEU A 362 4.75 13.22 8.63
N ALA A 363 5.71 13.62 7.80
CA ALA A 363 5.72 14.95 7.19
C ALA A 363 4.80 15.06 5.95
N ASN A 364 4.19 13.97 5.50
CA ASN A 364 3.36 13.95 4.31
C ASN A 364 1.91 14.42 4.59
N ASN A 365 1.20 14.74 3.53
CA ASN A 365 -0.23 14.98 3.48
C ASN A 365 -0.75 16.20 4.26
N SER A 366 0.09 17.21 4.50
CA SER A 366 -0.32 18.44 5.19
C SER A 366 -1.42 19.23 4.46
N SER A 367 -1.58 19.02 3.14
CA SER A 367 -2.67 19.63 2.35
C SER A 367 -4.00 18.87 2.41
N GLY A 368 -3.97 17.60 2.83
CA GLY A 368 -5.11 16.68 2.76
C GLY A 368 -5.40 16.09 1.37
N PHE A 369 -4.57 16.35 0.36
CA PHE A 369 -4.73 15.80 -1.00
C PHE A 369 -4.57 14.27 -1.07
N ALA A 370 -3.77 13.68 -0.18
CA ALA A 370 -3.59 12.23 0.02
C ALA A 370 -3.23 11.43 -1.25
N ALA A 371 -2.22 11.89 -2.00
CA ALA A 371 -1.77 11.16 -3.18
C ALA A 371 -1.10 9.81 -2.85
N VAL A 372 -1.63 8.73 -3.43
CA VAL A 372 -1.06 7.38 -3.35
C VAL A 372 -0.20 7.05 -4.58
N PRO A 373 0.90 6.28 -4.45
CA PRO A 373 1.85 6.01 -5.53
C PRO A 373 1.44 4.85 -6.43
N VAL A 374 0.44 5.09 -7.26
CA VAL A 374 -0.14 4.05 -8.14
C VAL A 374 0.63 3.85 -9.45
N GLY A 375 1.64 4.68 -9.70
CA GLY A 375 2.40 4.66 -10.95
C GLY A 375 1.49 4.88 -12.16
N TYR A 376 1.79 4.19 -13.25
CA TYR A 376 1.00 4.27 -14.48
C TYR A 376 0.97 2.97 -15.28
N ARG A 377 -0.04 2.83 -16.12
CA ARG A 377 -0.16 1.73 -17.06
C ARG A 377 0.32 2.16 -18.45
N THR A 378 1.02 1.26 -19.15
CA THR A 378 1.35 1.42 -20.58
C THR A 378 0.64 0.37 -21.42
N GLY A 379 0.52 0.63 -22.72
CA GLY A 379 0.20 -0.38 -23.72
C GLY A 379 1.36 -1.34 -24.02
N THR A 380 1.12 -2.23 -24.98
CA THR A 380 2.04 -3.27 -25.49
C THR A 380 3.45 -2.73 -25.83
N PRO A 381 4.57 -3.43 -25.52
CA PRO A 381 4.67 -4.76 -24.88
C PRO A 381 5.06 -4.71 -23.39
N MET A 382 4.14 -5.22 -22.56
CA MET A 382 4.38 -5.98 -21.31
C MET A 382 4.77 -5.30 -19.99
N ILE A 383 4.75 -3.97 -19.83
CA ILE A 383 4.97 -3.40 -18.48
C ILE A 383 3.71 -2.75 -17.92
N LEU A 384 3.04 -3.49 -17.04
CA LEU A 384 1.87 -3.02 -16.31
C LEU A 384 2.31 -2.32 -15.02
N PHE A 385 1.72 -1.16 -14.72
CA PHE A 385 1.88 -0.44 -13.45
C PHE A 385 3.34 -0.07 -13.12
N ILE A 386 4.00 0.60 -14.08
CA ILE A 386 5.38 1.10 -13.91
C ILE A 386 5.39 2.15 -12.79
N ARG A 387 6.44 2.11 -11.96
CA ARG A 387 6.69 3.07 -10.87
C ARG A 387 5.64 3.06 -9.76
N ALA A 388 4.81 2.03 -9.68
CA ALA A 388 3.99 1.76 -8.51
C ALA A 388 4.87 1.71 -7.23
N GLY A 389 4.39 2.34 -6.16
CA GLY A 389 5.15 2.57 -4.92
C GLY A 389 6.13 3.75 -4.98
N TYR A 390 6.46 4.29 -6.16
CA TYR A 390 7.48 5.33 -6.32
C TYR A 390 6.96 6.67 -6.82
N ASP A 391 5.96 6.65 -7.70
CA ASP A 391 5.45 7.81 -8.41
C ASP A 391 3.92 7.75 -8.50
N SER A 392 3.29 8.90 -8.75
CA SER A 392 1.86 8.99 -9.02
C SER A 392 1.58 10.00 -10.13
N TYR A 393 0.57 9.71 -10.94
CA TYR A 393 0.22 10.45 -12.14
C TYR A 393 -1.28 10.71 -12.16
N TRP A 394 -1.71 11.82 -12.75
CA TRP A 394 -3.12 12.13 -12.97
C TRP A 394 -3.32 12.81 -14.30
N TRP A 395 -4.36 12.40 -15.02
CA TRP A 395 -4.75 13.11 -16.23
C TRP A 395 -5.12 14.56 -15.95
N SER A 396 -4.68 15.45 -16.84
CA SER A 396 -5.26 16.78 -17.02
C SER A 396 -6.18 16.72 -18.23
N SER A 397 -7.37 17.30 -18.17
CA SER A 397 -8.31 17.38 -19.31
C SER A 397 -7.82 18.25 -20.48
N THR A 398 -6.58 18.75 -20.43
CA THR A 398 -5.95 19.58 -21.48
C THR A 398 -5.13 18.73 -22.46
N ASP A 399 -5.33 18.94 -23.77
CA ASP A 399 -4.43 18.43 -24.80
C ASP A 399 -3.08 19.17 -24.80
N LEU A 400 -1.97 18.47 -25.06
CA LEU A 400 -0.68 19.13 -25.36
C LEU A 400 -0.48 19.25 -26.88
N TYR A 401 -0.56 18.11 -27.56
CA TYR A 401 -0.48 17.95 -29.02
C TYR A 401 -1.44 16.81 -29.44
N PRO A 402 -1.73 16.63 -30.74
CA PRO A 402 -2.57 15.52 -31.20
C PRO A 402 -2.16 14.15 -30.62
N SER A 403 -0.85 13.88 -30.54
CA SER A 403 -0.29 12.62 -30.03
C SER A 403 0.10 12.62 -28.55
N TYR A 404 -0.01 13.75 -27.83
CA TYR A 404 0.44 13.87 -26.44
C TYR A 404 -0.57 14.62 -25.57
N LYS A 405 -0.88 14.06 -24.41
CA LYS A 405 -1.92 14.50 -23.49
C LYS A 405 -1.31 14.88 -22.16
N ARG A 406 -1.83 15.95 -21.55
CA ARG A 406 -1.23 16.52 -20.34
C ARG A 406 -1.54 15.68 -19.12
N TYR A 407 -0.56 15.53 -18.24
CA TYR A 407 -0.72 14.91 -16.94
C TYR A 407 0.04 15.69 -15.87
N PHE A 408 -0.44 15.60 -14.64
CA PHE A 408 0.27 16.03 -13.44
C PHE A 408 0.94 14.82 -12.78
N ALA A 409 2.10 15.00 -12.15
CA ALA A 409 2.79 13.89 -11.48
C ALA A 409 3.54 14.31 -10.22
N LEU A 410 3.59 13.35 -9.29
CA LEU A 410 4.52 13.31 -8.17
C LEU A 410 5.53 12.22 -8.44
N TYR A 411 6.82 12.53 -8.46
CA TYR A 411 7.85 11.53 -8.66
C TYR A 411 9.13 11.86 -7.90
N ASN A 412 9.97 10.85 -7.74
CA ASN A 412 11.34 11.02 -7.28
C ASN A 412 12.27 11.19 -8.49
N PHE A 413 13.01 12.31 -8.54
CA PHE A 413 14.06 12.53 -9.54
C PHE A 413 15.25 11.59 -9.33
N LYS A 414 16.10 11.46 -10.35
CA LYS A 414 17.29 10.57 -10.32
C LYS A 414 18.34 10.96 -9.28
N ASP A 415 18.33 12.20 -8.81
CA ASP A 415 19.17 12.69 -7.72
C ASP A 415 18.56 12.40 -6.33
N GLY A 416 17.46 11.64 -6.28
CA GLY A 416 16.77 11.25 -5.06
C GLY A 416 15.85 12.32 -4.50
N ARG A 417 15.62 13.44 -5.22
CA ARG A 417 14.78 14.53 -4.72
C ARG A 417 13.32 14.37 -5.16
N PRO A 418 12.36 14.48 -4.23
CA PRO A 418 10.95 14.39 -4.52
C PRO A 418 10.52 15.70 -5.16
N SER A 419 9.65 15.60 -6.15
CA SER A 419 9.12 16.78 -6.82
C SER A 419 7.70 16.54 -7.24
N ALA A 420 6.88 17.55 -6.98
CA ALA A 420 5.65 17.77 -7.70
C ALA A 420 6.01 18.48 -9.00
N SER A 421 5.84 17.79 -10.11
CA SER A 421 6.25 18.30 -11.41
C SER A 421 5.09 18.87 -12.18
N GLY A 422 5.35 20.06 -12.71
CA GLY A 422 4.48 20.72 -13.66
C GLY A 422 4.23 19.86 -14.90
N ILE A 423 2.99 19.94 -15.33
CA ILE A 423 2.35 19.34 -16.49
C ILE A 423 3.31 18.91 -17.62
N SER A 424 3.39 17.60 -17.83
CA SER A 424 4.12 16.96 -18.92
C SER A 424 3.18 16.26 -19.90
N GLY A 425 3.69 15.74 -21.02
CA GLY A 425 2.89 15.07 -22.05
C GLY A 425 3.22 13.60 -22.21
N HIS A 426 2.20 12.73 -22.27
CA HIS A 426 2.36 11.32 -22.65
C HIS A 426 1.32 10.89 -23.70
N SER A 427 1.57 9.74 -24.31
CA SER A 427 0.68 9.18 -25.33
C SER A 427 -0.71 8.89 -24.73
N PRO A 428 -1.81 9.08 -25.50
CA PRO A 428 -3.18 8.89 -25.02
C PRO A 428 -3.52 7.44 -24.59
N ASP A 429 -2.68 6.47 -24.99
CA ASP A 429 -2.81 5.06 -24.62
C ASP A 429 -2.24 4.72 -23.25
N PHE A 430 -1.71 5.67 -22.49
CA PHE A 430 -1.33 5.43 -21.10
C PHE A 430 -2.57 5.31 -20.23
N GLY A 431 -2.45 4.62 -19.10
CA GLY A 431 -3.45 4.63 -18.05
C GLY A 431 -2.95 5.45 -16.88
N PHE A 432 -3.66 6.53 -16.56
CA PHE A 432 -3.43 7.31 -15.35
C PHE A 432 -4.71 7.41 -14.51
N PRO A 433 -4.57 7.53 -13.18
CA PRO A 433 -5.64 7.95 -12.30
C PRO A 433 -6.26 9.29 -12.68
N VAL A 434 -7.42 9.56 -12.10
CA VAL A 434 -8.16 10.82 -12.24
C VAL A 434 -8.52 11.34 -10.85
N ARG A 435 -8.25 12.62 -10.59
CA ARG A 435 -8.89 13.41 -9.52
C ARG A 435 -10.08 14.16 -10.11
N LEU A 436 -11.03 14.55 -9.26
CA LEU A 436 -12.05 15.53 -9.63
C LEU A 436 -11.82 16.83 -8.86
N ILE A 437 -12.21 17.93 -9.51
CA ILE A 437 -12.16 19.28 -8.95
C ILE A 437 -13.51 19.97 -9.10
N LYS A 438 -13.77 20.89 -8.17
CA LYS A 438 -14.82 21.89 -8.20
C LYS A 438 -14.23 23.23 -7.73
N ASN A 439 -14.52 24.29 -8.48
CA ASN A 439 -14.11 25.67 -8.17
C ASN A 439 -15.29 26.46 -7.62
#